data_AF-A0A7H4N2J2-F1
#
_entry.id   AF-A0A7H4N2J2-F1
#
_cell.length_a   1.000
_cell.length_b   1.000
_cell.length_c   1.000
_cell.angle_alpha   90.00
_cell.angle_beta   90.00
_cell.angle_gamma   90.00
#
_symmetry.space_group_name_H-M   'P 1'
#
loop_
_entity.id
_entity.type
_entity.pdbx_description
1 polymer ?
#
loop_
_entity_poly.entity_id
_entity_poly.type
_entity_poly.pdbx_seq_one_letter_code
_entity_poly.pdbx_strand_id
1 'polypeptide(L)'
;MDLSSEHERYLAEEHFKAPVVVKNYPKDIKAFYMRLNEDGKTVAAMDVLAPGIGEIIGGSQREERLDVLDARMAEMGLNKEDYWWYRDLRRYGTVPHSGFGLGF
;
A
#
# COMPACT_ATOMS: atom_id res chain seq x y z
N MET A 1 1.35 13.57 -4.30
CA MET A 1 0.83 13.55 -5.68
C MET A 1 0.95 12.12 -6.14
N ASP A 2 -0.15 11.53 -6.61
CA ASP A 2 -0.17 10.15 -7.11
C ASP A 2 0.17 10.10 -8.61
N LEU A 3 0.56 8.93 -9.11
CA LEU A 3 0.73 8.72 -10.55
C LEU A 3 -0.66 8.59 -11.20
N SER A 4 -0.84 9.24 -12.35
CA SER A 4 -2.01 8.98 -13.19
C SER A 4 -1.74 7.76 -14.07
N SER A 5 -2.80 7.16 -14.60
CA SER A 5 -2.70 6.05 -15.55
C SER A 5 -1.82 6.38 -16.76
N GLU A 6 -1.80 7.64 -17.21
CA GLU A 6 -0.91 8.09 -18.30
C GLU A 6 0.58 7.97 -17.92
N HIS A 7 0.94 8.41 -16.71
CA HIS A 7 2.32 8.29 -16.23
C HIS A 7 2.75 6.84 -16.04
N GLU A 8 1.85 6.00 -15.52
CA GLU A 8 2.09 4.56 -15.35
C GLU A 8 2.32 3.86 -16.68
N ARG A 9 1.47 4.13 -17.67
CA ARG A 9 1.60 3.58 -19.02
C ARG A 9 2.88 4.07 -19.69
N TYR A 10 3.23 5.35 -19.54
CA TYR A 10 4.50 5.87 -20.06
C TYR A 10 5.70 5.10 -19.49
N LEU A 11 5.72 4.82 -18.18
CA LEU A 11 6.80 4.05 -17.56
C LEU A 11 6.90 2.64 -18.15
N ALA A 12 5.79 1.93 -18.28
CA ALA A 12 5.77 0.56 -18.77
C ALA A 12 5.98 0.44 -20.30
N GLU A 13 5.36 1.31 -21.09
CA GLU A 13 5.32 1.24 -22.56
C GLU A 13 6.52 1.93 -23.20
N GLU A 14 6.87 3.14 -22.75
CA GLU A 14 7.82 3.99 -23.46
C GLU A 14 9.20 4.00 -22.81
N HIS A 15 9.26 4.16 -21.49
CA HIS A 15 10.52 4.33 -20.77
C HIS A 15 11.24 2.99 -20.55
N PHE A 16 10.57 2.03 -19.90
CA PHE A 16 11.16 0.73 -19.58
C PHE A 16 10.84 -0.36 -20.61
N LYS A 17 9.77 -0.20 -21.40
CA LYS A 17 9.34 -1.16 -22.44
C LYS A 17 9.17 -2.58 -21.89
N ALA A 18 8.71 -2.69 -20.65
CA ALA A 18 8.57 -3.91 -19.88
C ALA A 18 7.57 -3.68 -18.73
N PRO A 19 7.04 -4.75 -18.10
CA PRO A 19 6.30 -4.61 -16.86
C PRO A 19 7.13 -3.92 -15.77
N VAL A 20 6.52 -2.99 -15.05
CA VAL A 20 7.19 -2.16 -14.02
C VAL A 20 6.51 -2.39 -12.68
N VAL A 21 7.31 -2.55 -11.62
CA VAL A 21 6.78 -2.55 -10.25
C VAL A 21 7.23 -1.27 -9.57
N VAL A 22 6.28 -0.38 -9.29
CA VAL A 22 6.52 0.82 -8.50
C VAL A 22 6.30 0.47 -7.03
N LYS A 23 7.20 0.91 -6.14
CA LYS A 23 7.15 0.59 -4.72
C LYS A 23 7.44 1.80 -3.85
N ASN A 24 7.11 1.69 -2.56
CA ASN A 24 7.39 2.71 -1.55
C ASN A 24 6.67 4.04 -1.82
N TYR A 25 5.34 3.97 -1.94
CA TYR A 25 4.51 5.14 -2.17
C TYR A 25 4.47 6.06 -0.92
N PRO A 26 4.27 7.37 -1.10
CA PRO A 26 4.05 8.28 0.02
C PRO A 26 2.87 7.82 0.89
N LYS A 27 3.06 7.87 2.23
CA LYS A 27 2.04 7.38 3.17
C LYS A 27 0.71 8.15 3.06
N ASP A 28 0.76 9.42 2.68
CA ASP A 28 -0.41 10.32 2.73
C ASP A 28 -1.42 10.06 1.60
N ILE A 29 -1.03 9.29 0.59
CA ILE A 29 -1.89 8.96 -0.57
C ILE A 29 -2.30 7.48 -0.58
N LYS A 30 -1.90 6.70 0.43
CA LYS A 30 -2.19 5.26 0.52
C LYS A 30 -2.91 4.92 1.84
N ALA A 31 -3.53 3.74 1.87
CA ALA A 31 -4.41 3.33 2.97
C ALA A 31 -3.67 3.13 4.31
N PHE A 32 -4.41 3.31 5.42
CA PHE A 32 -3.90 3.20 6.80
C PHE A 32 -3.24 1.86 7.13
N TYR A 33 -3.67 0.78 6.47
CA TYR A 33 -3.20 -0.58 6.77
C TYR A 33 -1.86 -0.91 6.13
N MET A 34 -1.31 -0.05 5.27
CA MET A 34 -0.03 -0.31 4.60
C MET A 34 1.12 -0.02 5.56
N ARG A 35 2.09 -0.94 5.66
CA ARG A 35 3.20 -0.83 6.61
C ARG A 35 4.01 0.44 6.39
N LEU A 36 4.23 1.21 7.46
CA LEU A 36 5.07 2.40 7.42
C LEU A 36 6.55 1.99 7.35
N ASN A 37 7.26 2.50 6.35
CA ASN A 37 8.69 2.27 6.18
C ASN A 37 9.51 3.02 7.23
N GLU A 38 10.78 2.64 7.37
CA GLU A 38 11.71 3.23 8.35
C GLU A 38 11.99 4.72 8.10
N ASP A 39 11.75 5.20 6.88
CA ASP A 39 11.89 6.61 6.52
C ASP A 39 10.78 7.50 7.11
N GLY A 40 9.71 6.91 7.66
CA GLY A 40 8.55 7.61 8.21
C GLY A 40 7.71 8.38 7.19
N LYS A 41 8.02 8.27 5.90
CA LYS A 41 7.41 9.04 4.80
C LYS A 41 6.68 8.16 3.79
N THR A 42 7.17 6.94 3.59
CA THR A 42 6.63 6.00 2.61
C THR A 42 6.02 4.77 3.28
N VAL A 43 5.15 4.08 2.55
CA VAL A 43 4.59 2.79 2.96
C VAL A 43 5.05 1.69 2.02
N ALA A 44 5.12 0.46 2.52
CA ALA A 44 5.48 -0.74 1.77
C ALA A 44 4.38 -1.19 0.79
N ALA A 45 3.91 -0.26 -0.05
CA ALA A 45 3.01 -0.47 -1.16
C ALA A 45 3.77 -0.87 -2.42
N MET A 46 3.11 -1.63 -3.28
CA MET A 46 3.58 -1.96 -4.62
C MET A 46 2.41 -1.98 -5.59
N ASP A 47 2.64 -1.40 -6.77
CA ASP A 47 1.70 -1.42 -7.90
C ASP A 47 2.45 -2.01 -9.11
N VAL A 48 1.86 -3.02 -9.76
CA VAL A 48 2.41 -3.69 -10.95
C VAL A 48 1.75 -3.09 -12.18
N LEU A 49 2.56 -2.48 -13.04
CA LEU A 49 2.15 -1.81 -14.26
C LEU A 49 2.45 -2.72 -15.45
N ALA A 50 1.42 -3.04 -16.23
CA ALA A 50 1.53 -3.81 -17.46
C ALA A 50 1.41 -2.89 -18.69
N PRO A 51 2.24 -3.07 -19.73
CA PRO A 51 2.10 -2.34 -20.98
C PRO A 51 0.69 -2.47 -21.60
N GLY A 52 0.12 -1.36 -22.06
CA GLY A 52 -1.19 -1.27 -22.68
C GLY A 52 -2.35 -1.05 -21.71
N ILE A 53 -2.21 -1.50 -20.46
CA ILE A 53 -3.29 -1.51 -19.46
C ILE A 53 -3.03 -0.48 -18.35
N GLY A 54 -1.78 -0.34 -17.90
CA GLY A 54 -1.45 0.40 -16.67
C GLY A 54 -1.41 -0.53 -15.46
N GLU A 55 -1.83 -0.07 -14.29
CA GLU A 55 -1.88 -0.89 -13.08
C GLU A 55 -2.79 -2.13 -13.26
N ILE A 56 -2.25 -3.31 -12.95
CA ILE A 56 -2.99 -4.59 -12.92
C ILE A 56 -3.06 -5.22 -11.53
N ILE A 57 -2.05 -4.99 -10.69
CA ILE A 57 -1.98 -5.54 -9.33
C ILE A 57 -1.59 -4.42 -8.38
N GLY A 58 -2.40 -4.23 -7.34
CA GLY A 58 -2.12 -3.31 -6.24
C GLY A 58 -1.98 -4.09 -4.94
N GLY A 59 -0.91 -3.85 -4.19
CA GLY A 59 -0.63 -4.60 -2.97
C GLY A 59 0.23 -3.87 -1.96
N SER A 60 0.39 -4.47 -0.79
CA SER A 60 1.29 -3.97 0.25
C SER A 60 1.61 -5.03 1.29
N GLN A 61 2.73 -4.81 1.98
CA GLN A 61 2.89 -5.36 3.32
C GLN A 61 1.93 -4.63 4.27
N ARG A 62 1.28 -5.38 5.15
CA ARG A 62 0.33 -4.83 6.11
C ARG A 62 1.07 -4.37 7.36
N GLU A 63 0.59 -3.28 7.96
CA GLU A 63 1.12 -2.81 9.24
C GLU A 63 0.77 -3.81 10.34
N GLU A 64 1.80 -4.52 10.80
CA GLU A 64 1.72 -5.54 11.84
C GLU A 64 1.83 -4.96 13.26
N ARG A 65 2.41 -3.76 13.41
CA ARG A 65 2.64 -3.13 14.71
C ARG A 65 1.40 -2.34 15.12
N LEU A 66 0.75 -2.76 16.21
CA LEU A 66 -0.55 -2.22 16.63
C LEU A 66 -0.50 -0.73 16.94
N ASP A 67 0.56 -0.26 17.59
CA ASP A 67 0.79 1.15 17.93
C ASP A 67 0.91 2.03 16.68
N VAL A 68 1.66 1.56 15.68
CA VAL A 68 1.82 2.25 14.38
C VAL A 68 0.50 2.25 13.60
N LEU A 69 -0.21 1.12 13.56
CA LEU A 69 -1.53 1.01 12.92
C LEU A 69 -2.52 1.99 13.56
N ASP A 70 -2.58 2.01 14.89
CA ASP A 70 -3.45 2.89 15.67
C ASP A 70 -3.15 4.38 15.42
N ALA A 71 -1.87 4.75 15.27
CA ALA A 71 -1.46 6.10 14.92
C ALA A 71 -1.91 6.46 13.50
N ARG A 72 -1.71 5.57 12.52
CA ARG A 72 -2.15 5.76 11.13
C ARG A 72 -3.67 5.89 11.01
N MET A 73 -4.43 5.11 11.78
CA MET A 73 -5.88 5.25 11.86
C MET A 73 -6.30 6.62 12.39
N ALA A 74 -5.64 7.11 13.44
CA ALA A 74 -5.91 8.44 14.00
C ALA A 74 -5.56 9.56 13.00
N GLU A 75 -4.44 9.47 12.30
CA GLU A 75 -4.03 10.41 11.23
C GLU A 75 -5.10 10.51 10.12
N MET A 76 -5.78 9.41 9.81
CA MET A 76 -6.81 9.34 8.78
C MET A 76 -8.25 9.52 9.32
N GLY A 77 -8.41 9.85 10.60
CA GLY A 77 -9.73 10.09 11.21
C GLY A 77 -10.61 8.85 11.37
N LEU A 78 -10.01 7.65 11.44
CA LEU A 78 -10.73 6.38 11.59
C LEU A 78 -10.96 6.04 13.07
N ASN A 79 -12.19 5.63 13.40
CA ASN A 79 -12.53 5.19 14.75
C ASN A 79 -12.02 3.76 15.00
N LYS A 80 -11.16 3.58 16.01
CA LYS A 80 -10.54 2.29 16.33
C LYS A 80 -11.53 1.20 16.74
N GLU A 81 -12.67 1.59 17.32
CA GLU A 81 -13.68 0.64 17.80
C GLU A 81 -14.38 -0.08 16.64
N ASP A 82 -14.53 0.56 15.48
CA ASP A 82 -15.13 -0.08 14.29
C ASP A 82 -14.22 -1.18 13.70
N TYR A 83 -12.93 -1.15 14.04
CA TYR A 83 -11.91 -2.08 13.57
C TYR A 83 -11.37 -2.97 14.72
N TRP A 84 -12.11 -3.12 15.82
CA TRP A 84 -11.67 -3.89 16.99
C TRP A 84 -11.12 -5.28 16.60
N TRP A 85 -11.84 -6.00 15.74
CA TRP A 85 -11.49 -7.35 15.28
C TRP A 85 -10.23 -7.35 14.41
N TYR A 86 -10.04 -6.31 13.58
CA TYR A 86 -8.88 -6.17 12.72
C TYR A 86 -7.61 -5.82 13.51
N ARG A 87 -7.78 -5.06 14.60
CA ARG A 87 -6.73 -4.74 15.58
C ARG A 87 -6.34 -5.96 16.41
N ASP A 88 -7.28 -6.84 16.75
CA ASP A 88 -6.98 -8.08 17.48
C ASP A 88 -6.02 -9.00 16.71
N LEU A 89 -6.04 -8.97 15.37
CA LEU A 89 -5.04 -9.66 14.53
C LEU A 89 -3.59 -9.21 14.80
N ARG A 90 -3.41 -8.04 15.44
CA ARG A 90 -2.10 -7.52 15.86
C ARG A 90 -1.78 -7.80 17.33
N ARG A 91 -2.80 -8.11 18.16
CA ARG A 91 -2.62 -8.37 19.60
C ARG A 91 -2.21 -9.81 19.89
N TYR A 92 -2.76 -10.77 19.14
CA TYR A 92 -2.64 -12.19 19.47
C TYR A 92 -1.77 -12.93 18.45
N GLY A 93 -0.45 -12.87 18.63
CA GLY A 93 0.50 -13.62 17.80
C GLY A 93 0.63 -13.09 16.38
N THR A 94 0.74 -11.76 16.23
CA THR A 94 0.87 -11.15 14.91
C THR A 94 2.16 -11.53 14.19
N VAL A 95 2.15 -11.40 12.87
CA VAL A 95 3.29 -11.73 11.99
C VAL A 95 3.43 -10.68 10.90
N PRO A 96 4.64 -10.50 10.35
CA PRO A 96 4.80 -9.80 9.08
C PRO A 96 4.01 -10.53 7.99
N HIS A 97 3.09 -9.83 7.31
CA HIS A 97 2.24 -10.41 6.27
C HIS A 97 1.97 -9.40 5.15
N SER A 98 1.80 -9.91 3.93
CA SER A 98 1.58 -9.12 2.72
C SER A 98 0.47 -9.71 1.87
N GLY A 99 -0.16 -8.88 1.05
CA GLY A 99 -1.15 -9.34 0.08
C GLY A 99 -1.39 -8.32 -1.01
N PHE A 100 -2.11 -8.74 -2.04
CA PHE A 100 -2.42 -7.92 -3.21
C PHE A 100 -3.83 -8.23 -3.72
N GLY A 101 -4.39 -7.30 -4.49
CA GLY A 101 -5.58 -7.49 -5.30
C GLY A 101 -5.20 -7.48 -6.78
N LEU A 102 -5.92 -8.25 -7.58
CA LEU A 102 -5.78 -8.31 -9.04
C LEU A 102 -7.13 -7.91 -9.64
N GLY A 103 -7.14 -6.87 -10.46
CA GLY A 103 -8.33 -6.46 -11.22
C GLY A 103 -8.52 -7.36 -12.44
N PHE A 104 -9.68 -7.99 -12.54
CA PHE A 104 -10.09 -8.85 -13.66
C PHE A 104 -11.21 -8.20 -14.47
#